data_AF-A0AAE0Q4M9-F1
#
_entry.id   AF-A0AAE0Q4M9-F1
#
_cell.length_a   1.000
_cell.length_b   1.000
_cell.length_c   1.000
_cell.angle_alpha   90.00
_cell.angle_beta   90.00
_cell.angle_gamma   90.00
#
_symmetry.space_group_name_H-M   'P 1'
#
loop_
_entity.id
_entity.type
_entity.pdbx_description
1 polymer ?
#
loop_
_entity_poly.entity_id
_entity_poly.type
_entity_poly.pdbx_seq_one_letter_code
_entity_poly.pdbx_strand_id
1 'polypeptide(L)'
;MMAHQLKLNPSKTELLVIPGDPFPKAQDLVLSLTNSMISPSVNQVLVQYLVILRLDYCNSLLAGLPLNTIHPLQMIQNAAVRLVFNLPKFSHTTPLLRSLHWLPVAARIRFKTLMLAYKANNGPAPSYLKALITSHTAPRLLRSTSTARLVPPSLREK
;
A
#
# COMPACT_ATOMS: atom_id res chain seq x y z
N MET A 1 27.76 -27.00 16.53
CA MET A 1 26.58 -26.14 16.31
C MET A 1 27.04 -24.70 16.48
N MET A 2 27.38 -24.01 15.38
CA MET A 2 27.96 -22.66 15.43
C MET A 2 26.82 -21.64 15.58
N ALA A 3 26.68 -21.07 16.77
CA ALA A 3 25.79 -19.94 16.99
C ALA A 3 26.44 -18.70 16.37
N HIS A 4 25.96 -18.28 15.21
CA HIS A 4 26.37 -16.99 14.63
C HIS A 4 25.87 -15.87 15.56
N GLN A 5 26.79 -15.19 16.25
CA GLN A 5 26.47 -14.05 17.10
C GLN A 5 26.15 -12.83 16.24
N LEU A 6 24.87 -12.65 15.89
CA LEU A 6 24.38 -11.44 15.26
C LEU A 6 24.15 -10.38 16.35
N LYS A 7 24.98 -9.33 16.34
CA LYS A 7 24.85 -8.20 17.25
C LYS A 7 23.82 -7.22 16.67
N LEU A 8 22.69 -7.05 17.36
CA LEU A 8 21.69 -6.05 17.01
C LEU A 8 22.32 -4.66 17.04
N ASN A 9 22.03 -3.85 16.03
CA ASN A 9 22.55 -2.48 15.95
C ASN A 9 21.61 -1.54 16.71
N PRO A 10 21.99 -1.05 17.90
CA PRO A 10 21.09 -0.27 18.75
C PRO A 10 20.72 1.08 18.13
N SER A 11 21.53 1.64 17.23
CA SER A 11 21.25 2.92 16.55
C SER A 11 20.26 2.79 15.39
N LYS A 12 19.90 1.56 14.98
CA LYS A 12 18.89 1.28 13.93
C LYS A 12 17.67 0.51 14.45
N THR A 13 17.66 0.14 15.73
CA THR A 13 16.63 -0.71 16.32
C THR A 13 15.89 0.10 17.37
N GLU A 14 14.79 0.75 17.00
CA GLU A 14 13.87 1.28 18.02
C GLU A 14 13.03 0.12 18.56
N LEU A 15 13.31 -0.27 19.81
CA LEU A 15 12.47 -1.17 20.56
C LEU A 15 11.19 -0.42 20.91
N LEU A 16 10.09 -0.77 20.25
CA LEU A 16 8.77 -0.29 20.64
C LEU A 16 8.40 -0.97 21.97
N VAL A 17 8.78 -0.35 23.09
CA VAL A 17 8.41 -0.82 24.43
C VAL A 17 6.94 -0.46 24.65
N ILE A 18 6.06 -1.43 24.44
CA ILE A 18 4.66 -1.33 24.85
C ILE A 18 4.62 -1.46 26.38
N PRO A 19 4.16 -0.45 27.14
CA PRO A 19 4.16 -0.54 28.58
C PRO A 19 3.09 -1.51 29.07
N GLY A 20 3.52 -2.54 29.79
CA GLY A 20 2.83 -3.10 30.97
C GLY A 20 1.44 -3.69 30.77
N ASP A 21 1.37 -4.92 30.25
CA ASP A 21 0.57 -6.03 30.80
C ASP A 21 1.04 -7.35 30.14
N PRO A 22 0.81 -8.52 30.76
CA PRO A 22 1.24 -9.80 30.20
C PRO A 22 0.62 -9.98 28.81
N PHE A 23 1.47 -10.13 27.80
CA PHE A 23 1.05 -10.44 26.43
C PHE A 23 0.07 -11.64 26.46
N PRO A 24 -1.21 -11.48 26.09
CA PRO A 24 -2.07 -12.63 25.90
C PRO A 24 -1.53 -13.42 24.72
N LYS A 25 -1.23 -14.70 24.93
CA LYS A 25 -0.90 -15.66 23.87
C LYS A 25 -1.88 -15.49 22.72
N ALA A 26 -1.39 -15.03 21.57
CA ALA A 26 -2.06 -15.05 20.26
C ALA A 26 -3.59 -15.11 20.36
N GLN A 27 -4.18 -14.14 21.06
CA GLN A 27 -5.60 -13.86 20.88
C GLN A 27 -5.62 -13.00 19.64
N ASP A 28 -6.40 -13.41 18.65
CA ASP A 28 -6.75 -12.55 17.53
C ASP A 28 -6.89 -11.12 18.07
N LEU A 29 -6.03 -10.20 17.63
CA LEU A 29 -6.16 -8.77 17.95
C LEU A 29 -7.41 -8.27 17.21
N VAL A 30 -8.57 -8.74 17.66
CA VAL A 30 -9.87 -8.20 17.35
C VAL A 30 -9.94 -6.91 18.14
N LEU A 31 -9.39 -5.85 17.55
CA LEU A 31 -9.72 -4.50 17.98
C LEU A 31 -11.22 -4.32 17.72
N SER A 32 -12.03 -4.66 18.72
CA SER A 32 -13.46 -4.37 18.72
C SER A 32 -13.62 -2.87 18.84
N LEU A 33 -13.58 -2.19 17.69
CA LEU A 33 -13.89 -0.78 17.58
C LEU A 33 -15.39 -0.62 17.78
N THR A 34 -15.82 -0.55 19.03
CA THR A 34 -17.19 -0.19 19.36
C THR A 34 -17.39 1.28 19.04
N ASN A 35 -18.07 1.55 17.92
CA ASN A 35 -18.40 2.90 17.44
C ASN A 35 -19.22 3.74 18.45
N SER A 36 -19.73 3.15 19.54
CA SER A 36 -20.53 3.83 20.55
C SER A 36 -19.76 4.80 21.44
N MET A 37 -18.43 4.72 21.50
CA MET A 37 -17.61 5.48 22.48
C MET A 37 -16.61 6.47 21.87
N ILE A 38 -16.49 6.54 20.55
CA ILE A 38 -15.41 7.28 19.87
C ILE A 38 -16.01 8.31 18.90
N SER A 39 -15.53 9.56 18.97
CA SER A 39 -15.89 10.61 18.01
C SER A 39 -15.61 10.17 16.57
N PRO A 40 -16.49 10.45 15.58
CA PRO A 40 -16.35 10.00 14.20
C PRO A 40 -15.01 10.42 13.56
N SER A 41 -14.47 11.57 13.97
CA SER A 41 -13.16 12.07 13.54
C SER A 41 -12.00 11.17 14.00
N VAL A 42 -12.01 10.73 15.26
CA VAL A 42 -10.97 9.85 15.84
C VAL A 42 -11.04 8.46 15.22
N ASN A 43 -12.26 7.96 14.97
CA ASN A 43 -12.45 6.67 14.33
C ASN A 43 -11.90 6.66 12.89
N GLN A 44 -12.13 7.72 12.12
CA GLN A 44 -11.56 7.88 10.78
C GLN A 44 -10.03 7.82 10.79
N VAL A 45 -9.39 8.55 11.71
CA VAL A 45 -7.93 8.56 11.86
C VAL A 45 -7.43 7.16 12.21
N LEU A 46 -8.05 6.51 13.19
CA LEU A 46 -7.63 5.18 13.62
C LEU A 46 -7.74 4.14 12.50
N VAL A 47 -8.85 4.13 11.76
CA VAL A 47 -9.04 3.25 10.61
C VAL A 47 -8.02 3.53 9.51
N GLN A 48 -7.70 4.80 9.27
CA GLN A 48 -6.67 5.17 8.31
C GLN A 48 -5.29 4.62 8.72
N TYR A 49 -4.91 4.76 9.99
CA TYR A 49 -3.64 4.25 10.49
C TYR A 49 -3.59 2.71 10.56
N LEU A 50 -4.67 2.05 10.96
CA LEU A 50 -4.66 0.60 11.13
C LEU A 50 -4.88 -0.17 9.83
N VAL A 51 -5.83 0.29 9.00
CA VAL A 51 -6.24 -0.44 7.79
C VAL A 51 -5.57 0.13 6.55
N ILE A 52 -5.66 1.44 6.32
CA ILE A 52 -5.17 2.03 5.06
C ILE A 52 -3.63 1.97 4.97
N LEU A 53 -2.90 2.23 6.05
CA LEU A 53 -1.43 2.08 6.04
C LEU A 53 -1.00 0.65 5.72
N ARG A 54 -1.72 -0.36 6.22
CA ARG A 54 -1.44 -1.77 5.91
C ARG A 54 -1.78 -2.11 4.46
N LEU A 55 -2.87 -1.59 3.94
CA LEU A 55 -3.24 -1.73 2.52
C LEU A 55 -2.25 -1.03 1.58
N ASP A 56 -1.63 0.07 2.02
CA ASP A 56 -0.65 0.82 1.22
C ASP A 56 0.79 0.29 1.37
N TYR A 57 1.03 -0.61 2.33
CA TYR A 57 2.33 -1.24 2.52
C TYR A 57 2.64 -2.19 1.36
N CYS A 58 3.69 -1.86 0.59
CA CYS A 58 4.17 -2.65 -0.56
C CYS A 58 3.09 -2.97 -1.61
N ASN A 59 2.04 -2.17 -1.72
CA ASN A 59 0.93 -2.43 -2.65
C ASN A 59 1.36 -2.40 -4.14
N SER A 60 2.50 -1.79 -4.47
CA SER A 60 3.09 -1.85 -5.82
C SER A 60 3.45 -3.27 -6.26
N LEU A 61 3.73 -4.19 -5.33
CA LEU A 61 4.00 -5.60 -5.64
C LEU A 61 2.78 -6.34 -6.18
N LEU A 62 1.58 -5.83 -5.92
CA LEU A 62 0.33 -6.41 -6.40
C LEU A 62 0.00 -5.97 -7.84
N ALA A 63 0.85 -5.17 -8.47
CA ALA A 63 0.66 -4.73 -9.84
C ALA A 63 0.71 -5.92 -10.81
N GLY A 64 -0.26 -5.99 -11.73
CA GLY A 64 -0.35 -7.06 -12.72
C GLY A 64 -1.06 -8.33 -12.25
N LEU A 65 -1.44 -8.43 -10.97
CA LEU A 65 -2.23 -9.55 -10.47
C LEU A 65 -3.68 -9.52 -10.98
N PRO A 66 -4.34 -10.69 -11.10
CA PRO A 66 -5.74 -10.75 -11.49
C PRO A 66 -6.63 -10.06 -10.45
N LEU A 67 -7.75 -9.48 -10.90
CA LEU A 67 -8.67 -8.73 -10.05
C LEU A 67 -9.24 -9.58 -8.90
N ASN A 68 -9.37 -10.89 -9.10
CA ASN A 68 -9.86 -11.83 -8.09
C ASN A 68 -8.96 -11.85 -6.83
N THR A 69 -7.65 -11.64 -6.99
CA THR A 69 -6.69 -11.56 -5.86
C THR A 69 -6.75 -10.21 -5.16
N ILE A 70 -7.11 -9.15 -5.89
CA ILE A 70 -7.23 -7.78 -5.35
C ILE A 70 -8.60 -7.58 -4.67
N HIS A 71 -9.62 -8.31 -5.11
CA HIS A 71 -11.00 -8.16 -4.62
C HIS A 71 -11.14 -8.27 -3.08
N PRO A 72 -10.51 -9.24 -2.39
CA PRO A 72 -10.54 -9.30 -0.92
C PRO A 72 -10.04 -8.02 -0.24
N LEU A 73 -9.00 -7.38 -0.79
CA LEU A 73 -8.47 -6.12 -0.26
C LEU A 73 -9.49 -4.98 -0.43
N GLN A 74 -10.21 -4.95 -1.55
CA GLN A 74 -11.30 -4.00 -1.74
C GLN A 74 -12.44 -4.24 -0.75
N MET A 75 -12.74 -5.50 -0.42
CA MET A 75 -13.74 -5.83 0.61
C MET A 75 -13.31 -5.31 1.99
N ILE A 76 -12.04 -5.45 2.35
CA ILE A 76 -11.48 -4.90 3.60
C ILE A 76 -11.60 -3.37 3.61
N GLN A 77 -11.24 -2.69 2.53
CA GLN A 77 -11.40 -1.24 2.43
C GLN A 77 -12.88 -0.83 2.54
N ASN A 78 -13.78 -1.55 1.90
CA ASN A 78 -15.22 -1.29 1.99
C ASN A 78 -15.75 -1.50 3.41
N ALA A 79 -15.29 -2.53 4.12
CA ALA A 79 -15.64 -2.76 5.52
C ALA A 79 -15.12 -1.64 6.42
N ALA A 80 -13.90 -1.16 6.19
CA ALA A 80 -13.31 -0.03 6.91
C ALA A 80 -14.13 1.26 6.72
N VAL A 81 -14.56 1.57 5.50
CA VAL A 81 -15.46 2.72 5.23
C VAL A 81 -16.77 2.59 6.00
N ARG A 82 -17.37 1.40 6.01
CA ARG A 82 -18.60 1.15 6.77
C ARG A 82 -18.40 1.30 8.26
N LEU A 83 -17.23 0.92 8.78
CA LEU A 83 -16.88 1.09 10.18
C LEU A 83 -16.78 2.59 10.53
N VAL A 84 -16.14 3.41 9.68
CA VAL A 84 -16.03 4.87 9.89
C VAL A 84 -17.40 5.54 9.94
N PHE A 85 -18.32 5.19 9.02
CA PHE A 85 -19.65 5.79 8.95
C PHE A 85 -20.73 5.06 9.77
N ASN A 86 -20.35 4.02 10.51
CA ASN A 86 -21.26 3.16 11.28
C ASN A 86 -22.45 2.63 10.45
N LEU A 87 -22.17 2.08 9.27
CA LEU A 87 -23.19 1.64 8.32
C LEU A 87 -23.38 0.12 8.31
N PRO A 88 -24.58 -0.37 7.93
CA PRO A 88 -24.86 -1.80 7.82
C PRO A 88 -23.98 -2.47 6.76
N LYS A 89 -23.81 -3.79 6.87
CA LYS A 89 -22.92 -4.63 6.03
C LYS A 89 -23.12 -4.45 4.52
N PHE A 90 -24.35 -4.24 4.07
CA PHE A 90 -24.71 -4.15 2.65
C PHE A 90 -24.85 -2.70 2.12
N SER A 91 -24.48 -1.71 2.93
CA SER A 91 -24.49 -0.31 2.51
C SER A 91 -23.52 -0.05 1.35
N HIS A 92 -23.91 0.88 0.49
CA HIS A 92 -23.15 1.28 -0.70
C HIS A 92 -21.96 2.18 -0.31
N THR A 93 -20.73 1.74 -0.59
CA THR A 93 -19.49 2.39 -0.12
C THR A 93 -18.87 3.36 -1.11
N THR A 94 -19.19 3.26 -2.40
CA THR A 94 -18.61 4.10 -3.48
C THR A 94 -18.73 5.63 -3.24
N PRO A 95 -19.87 6.20 -2.81
CA PRO A 95 -19.96 7.64 -2.52
C PRO A 95 -19.17 8.04 -1.29
N LEU A 96 -19.04 7.12 -0.32
CA LEU A 96 -18.32 7.35 0.93
C LEU A 96 -16.80 7.29 0.75
N LEU A 97 -16.33 6.43 -0.15
CA LEU A 97 -14.93 6.46 -0.60
C LEU A 97 -14.59 7.82 -1.21
N ARG A 98 -15.51 8.41 -1.99
CA ARG A 98 -15.33 9.74 -2.56
C ARG A 98 -15.33 10.84 -1.49
N SER A 99 -16.25 10.82 -0.52
CA SER A 99 -16.27 11.81 0.56
C SER A 99 -15.02 11.75 1.45
N LEU A 100 -14.49 10.55 1.70
CA LEU A 100 -13.23 10.33 2.42
C LEU A 100 -11.98 10.62 1.57
N HIS A 101 -12.12 10.90 0.26
CA HIS A 101 -11.02 11.02 -0.69
C HIS A 101 -10.16 9.75 -0.77
N TRP A 102 -10.75 8.58 -0.53
CA TRP A 102 -10.06 7.30 -0.59
C TRP A 102 -10.20 6.67 -1.98
N LEU A 103 -9.06 6.47 -2.64
CA LEU A 103 -8.98 5.71 -3.89
C LEU A 103 -9.33 4.22 -3.65
N PRO A 104 -10.04 3.55 -4.58
CA PRO A 104 -10.17 2.11 -4.60
C PRO A 104 -8.80 1.41 -4.63
N VAL A 105 -8.70 0.20 -4.06
CA VAL A 105 -7.42 -0.52 -3.91
C VAL A 105 -6.69 -0.68 -5.26
N ALA A 106 -7.42 -1.07 -6.31
CA ALA A 106 -6.83 -1.21 -7.64
C ALA A 106 -6.23 0.10 -8.18
N ALA A 107 -6.88 1.23 -7.89
CA ALA A 107 -6.37 2.55 -8.28
C ALA A 107 -5.14 2.95 -7.45
N ARG A 108 -5.11 2.60 -6.15
CA ARG A 108 -3.93 2.83 -5.28
C ARG A 108 -2.70 2.07 -5.78
N ILE A 109 -2.85 0.79 -6.13
CA ILE A 109 -1.77 -0.04 -6.68
C ILE A 109 -1.21 0.61 -7.95
N ARG A 110 -2.08 1.02 -8.87
CA ARG A 110 -1.67 1.70 -10.12
C ARG A 110 -0.95 3.01 -9.82
N PHE A 111 -1.51 3.85 -8.96
CA PHE A 111 -0.91 5.13 -8.59
C PHE A 111 0.49 4.94 -7.99
N LYS A 112 0.65 4.03 -7.02
CA LYS A 112 1.96 3.76 -6.39
C LYS A 112 2.98 3.28 -7.42
N THR A 113 2.59 2.37 -8.30
CA THR A 113 3.45 1.81 -9.34
C THR A 113 3.92 2.91 -10.31
N LEU A 114 2.98 3.75 -10.78
CA LEU A 114 3.30 4.87 -11.66
C LEU A 114 4.20 5.91 -10.97
N MET A 115 3.95 6.20 -9.69
CA MET A 115 4.78 7.13 -8.92
C MET A 115 6.22 6.61 -8.77
N LEU A 116 6.40 5.31 -8.52
CA LEU A 116 7.72 4.68 -8.45
C LEU A 116 8.44 4.76 -9.81
N ALA A 117 7.75 4.42 -10.90
CA ALA A 117 8.31 4.50 -12.25
C ALA A 117 8.72 5.94 -12.62
N TYR A 118 7.87 6.92 -12.31
CA TYR A 118 8.17 8.33 -12.54
C TYR A 118 9.38 8.81 -11.75
N LYS A 119 9.47 8.45 -10.46
CA LYS A 119 10.62 8.79 -9.61
C LYS A 119 11.90 8.13 -10.07
N ALA A 120 11.83 6.90 -10.56
CA ALA A 120 12.98 6.20 -11.10
C ALA A 120 13.47 6.81 -12.41
N ASN A 121 12.55 7.28 -13.27
CA ASN A 121 12.92 7.94 -14.53
C ASN A 121 13.43 9.38 -14.35
N ASN A 122 12.76 10.19 -13.54
CA ASN A 122 13.00 11.65 -13.48
C ASN A 122 13.65 12.12 -12.17
N GLY A 123 13.67 11.28 -11.12
CA GLY A 123 14.07 11.66 -9.78
C GLY A 123 15.39 11.04 -9.30
N PRO A 124 15.79 11.34 -8.06
CA PRO A 124 16.87 10.66 -7.37
C PRO A 124 16.39 9.27 -6.96
N ALA A 125 16.59 8.29 -7.84
CA ALA A 125 16.42 6.88 -7.53
C ALA A 125 17.78 6.17 -7.48
N PRO A 126 17.89 5.09 -6.68
CA PRO A 126 19.07 4.23 -6.68
C PRO A 126 19.44 3.76 -8.09
N SER A 127 20.74 3.63 -8.35
CA SER A 127 21.27 3.24 -9.65
C SER A 127 20.68 1.93 -10.17
N TYR A 128 20.45 0.95 -9.28
CA TYR A 128 19.85 -0.33 -9.63
C TYR A 128 18.41 -0.19 -10.15
N LEU A 129 17.60 0.74 -9.62
CA LEU A 129 16.24 0.97 -10.14
C LEU A 129 16.25 1.72 -11.47
N LYS A 130 17.17 2.67 -11.63
CA LYS A 130 17.35 3.39 -12.90
C LYS A 130 17.75 2.44 -14.02
N ALA A 131 18.64 1.49 -13.73
CA ALA A 131 19.09 0.48 -14.69
C ALA A 131 17.96 -0.45 -15.17
N LEU A 132 16.90 -0.64 -14.37
CA LEU A 132 15.74 -1.45 -14.73
C LEU A 132 14.75 -0.71 -15.65
N ILE A 133 14.83 0.62 -15.75
CA ILE A 133 13.91 1.42 -16.55
C ILE A 133 14.63 1.95 -17.79
N THR A 134 14.13 1.56 -18.95
CA THR A 134 14.64 2.04 -20.24
C THR A 134 13.60 2.92 -20.93
N SER A 135 13.98 4.18 -21.21
CA SER A 135 13.17 5.09 -22.02
C SER A 135 13.05 4.58 -23.45
N HIS A 136 11.83 4.58 -23.98
CA HIS A 136 11.60 4.21 -25.36
C HIS A 136 12.16 5.29 -26.29
N THR A 137 13.17 4.92 -27.09
CA THR A 137 13.73 5.78 -28.12
C THR A 137 13.24 5.28 -29.48
N ALA A 138 12.46 6.11 -30.18
CA ALA A 138 11.99 5.78 -31.51
C ALA A 138 13.15 5.91 -32.53
N PRO A 139 13.26 5.02 -33.53
CA PRO A 139 14.31 5.09 -34.55
C PRO A 139 14.17 6.31 -35.48
N ARG A 140 13.00 6.96 -35.49
CA ARG A 140 12.69 8.17 -36.25
C ARG A 140 11.77 9.08 -35.45
N LEU A 141 11.76 10.37 -35.76
CA LEU A 141 10.90 11.35 -35.10
C LEU A 141 9.43 11.08 -35.44
N LEU A 142 8.72 10.47 -34.49
CA LEU A 142 7.27 10.23 -34.55
C LEU A 142 6.52 11.24 -33.68
N ARG A 143 5.24 11.46 -33.95
CA ARG A 143 4.36 12.25 -33.06
C ARG A 143 4.30 11.69 -31.64
N SER A 144 4.53 10.39 -31.47
CA SER A 144 4.59 9.73 -30.16
C SER A 144 5.91 9.95 -29.41
N THR A 145 6.93 10.54 -30.02
CA THR A 145 8.24 10.77 -29.38
C THR A 145 8.14 11.78 -28.23
N SER A 146 7.18 12.70 -28.29
CA SER A 146 6.89 13.64 -27.18
C SER A 146 6.23 12.96 -25.97
N THR A 147 5.73 11.73 -26.13
CA THR A 147 5.18 10.95 -25.02
C THR A 147 6.33 10.19 -24.37
N ALA A 148 6.68 10.53 -23.12
CA ALA A 148 7.76 9.93 -22.33
C ALA A 148 7.48 8.45 -22.00
N ARG A 149 7.48 7.59 -23.02
CA ARG A 149 7.16 6.18 -22.95
C ARG A 149 8.34 5.39 -22.42
N LEU A 150 8.03 4.35 -21.65
CA LEU A 150 8.99 3.37 -21.18
C LEU A 150 8.87 2.10 -22.01
N VAL A 151 9.99 1.40 -22.22
CA VAL A 151 10.00 0.08 -22.84
C VAL A 151 9.46 -0.94 -21.83
N PRO A 152 8.55 -1.85 -22.23
CA PRO A 152 8.11 -2.93 -21.35
C PRO A 152 9.31 -3.83 -21.00
N PRO A 153 9.50 -4.19 -19.72
CA PRO A 153 10.58 -5.08 -19.32
C PRO A 153 10.40 -6.45 -19.98
N SER A 154 11.50 -7.05 -20.44
CA SER A 154 11.50 -8.43 -20.95
C SER A 154 11.27 -9.39 -19.79
N LEU A 155 10.32 -10.32 -19.95
CA LEU A 155 10.09 -11.41 -19.01
C LEU A 155 11.03 -12.61 -19.21
N ARG A 156 11.85 -12.60 -20.28
CA ARG A 156 12.92 -13.59 -20.48
C ARG A 156 14.21 -13.07 -19.85
N GLU A 157 14.81 -13.89 -19.00
CA GLU A 157 16.21 -13.73 -18.58
C GLU A 157 17.10 -13.69 -19.84
N LYS A 158 18.09 -12.81 -19.83
CA LYS A 158 19.12 -12.73 -20.87
C LYS A 158 20.19 -13.77 -20.64
#